data_AF-A0A379TMA8-F1
#
_entry.id   AF-A0A379TMA8-F1
#
_cell.length_a   1.000
_cell.length_b   1.000
_cell.length_c   1.000
_cell.angle_alpha   90.00
_cell.angle_beta   90.00
_cell.angle_gamma   90.00
#
_symmetry.space_group_name_H-M   'P 1'
#
loop_
_entity.id
_entity.type
_entity.pdbx_description
1 polymer ?
#
loop_
_entity_poly.entity_id
_entity_poly.type
_entity_poly.pdbx_seq_one_letter_code
_entity_poly.pdbx_strand_id
1 'polypeptide(L)'
;MMRTHEGNRPGDNWQFDGDAETIAHFARMTTVFTTLKPYLKQAVAQNAATGLPVMRPLFLHYENDAATYTLKYQYLLGQDLLVAPVHEQGRSDWTLYLPEDNWINIWTGEAHQGGEITVDAPIGKPPVFYRAKSEWASLFASLRNI
;
A
#
# COMPACT_ATOMS: atom_id res chain seq x y z
N MET A 1 2.77 -7.11 -8.97
CA MET A 1 3.96 -7.43 -9.79
C MET A 1 4.80 -6.17 -9.86
N MET A 2 6.10 -6.25 -9.56
CA MET A 2 7.01 -5.11 -9.74
C MET A 2 7.77 -5.31 -11.05
N ARG A 3 7.76 -4.30 -11.92
CA ARG A 3 8.47 -4.31 -13.20
C ARG A 3 8.79 -2.86 -13.57
N THR A 4 10.04 -2.59 -13.94
CA THR A 4 10.47 -1.28 -14.43
C THR A 4 10.21 -1.15 -15.94
N HIS A 5 10.46 0.04 -16.47
CA HIS A 5 10.47 0.31 -17.90
C HIS A 5 11.35 1.55 -18.15
N GLU A 6 12.32 1.48 -19.05
CA GLU A 6 13.24 2.62 -19.30
C GLU A 6 12.53 3.83 -19.94
N GLY A 7 11.44 3.53 -20.67
CA GLY A 7 10.61 4.51 -21.37
C GLY A 7 10.95 4.54 -22.85
N ASN A 8 10.29 5.43 -23.59
CA ASN A 8 10.53 5.61 -25.02
C ASN A 8 11.81 6.41 -25.31
N ARG A 9 12.35 7.13 -24.32
CA ARG A 9 13.62 7.87 -24.38
C ARG A 9 14.44 7.61 -23.11
N PRO A 10 15.15 6.47 -23.03
CA PRO A 10 15.83 6.05 -21.79
C PRO A 10 16.77 7.09 -21.18
N GLY A 11 17.55 7.80 -22.01
CA GLY A 11 18.53 8.79 -21.54
C GLY A 11 17.95 10.10 -20.99
N ASP A 12 16.65 10.37 -21.23
CA ASP A 12 15.96 11.56 -20.71
C ASP A 12 15.28 11.30 -19.35
N ASN A 13 15.27 10.04 -18.91
CA ASN A 13 14.57 9.59 -17.71
C ASN A 13 15.56 9.17 -16.63
N TRP A 14 15.24 9.46 -15.37
CA TRP A 14 15.92 8.85 -14.24
C TRP A 14 15.64 7.34 -14.20
N GLN A 15 16.69 6.52 -14.10
CA GLN A 15 16.58 5.06 -14.11
C GLN A 15 16.77 4.46 -12.71
N PHE A 16 16.37 3.20 -12.53
CA PHE A 16 16.42 2.48 -11.25
C PHE A 16 17.85 2.27 -10.71
N ASP A 17 18.86 2.49 -11.54
CA ASP A 17 20.29 2.38 -11.27
C ASP A 17 21.02 3.74 -11.37
N GLY A 18 20.28 4.86 -11.37
CA GLY A 18 20.83 6.20 -11.57
C GLY A 18 21.77 6.70 -10.46
N ASP A 19 21.55 6.28 -9.22
CA ASP A 19 22.45 6.53 -8.09
C ASP A 19 22.32 5.48 -6.97
N ALA A 20 23.18 5.59 -5.96
CA ALA A 20 23.20 4.67 -4.82
C ALA A 20 21.92 4.75 -3.97
N GLU A 21 21.32 5.94 -3.82
CA GLU A 21 20.09 6.13 -3.06
C GLU A 21 18.90 5.43 -3.75
N THR A 22 18.78 5.57 -5.06
CA THR A 22 17.77 4.91 -5.88
C THR A 22 17.90 3.40 -5.77
N ILE A 23 19.11 2.86 -5.92
CA ILE A 23 19.35 1.41 -5.78
C ILE A 23 18.96 0.93 -4.38
N ALA A 24 19.35 1.66 -3.33
CA ALA A 24 19.00 1.32 -1.95
C ALA A 24 17.48 1.38 -1.72
N HIS A 25 16.79 2.36 -2.30
CA HIS A 25 15.34 2.49 -2.25
C HIS A 25 14.65 1.30 -2.94
N PHE A 26 15.10 0.93 -4.14
CA PHE A 26 14.60 -0.25 -4.84
C PHE A 26 14.83 -1.54 -4.03
N ALA A 27 16.01 -1.70 -3.42
CA ALA A 27 16.31 -2.84 -2.55
C ALA A 27 15.36 -2.91 -1.33
N ARG A 28 15.12 -1.77 -0.66
CA ARG A 28 14.16 -1.68 0.45
C ARG A 28 12.75 -2.08 0.00
N MET A 29 12.24 -1.50 -1.08
CA MET A 29 10.86 -1.73 -1.51
C MET A 29 10.63 -3.13 -2.11
N THR A 30 11.65 -3.72 -2.75
CA THR A 30 11.60 -5.13 -3.17
C THR A 30 11.66 -6.10 -1.99
N THR A 31 12.37 -5.75 -0.90
CA THR A 31 12.33 -6.50 0.36
C THR A 31 10.92 -6.46 0.96
N VAL A 32 10.29 -5.27 1.04
CA VAL A 32 8.88 -5.14 1.45
C VAL A 32 7.95 -6.02 0.60
N PHE A 33 8.07 -5.93 -0.73
CA PHE A 33 7.24 -6.72 -1.66
C PHE A 33 7.41 -8.23 -1.48
N THR A 34 8.65 -8.70 -1.32
CA THR A 34 8.94 -10.14 -1.14
C THR A 34 8.50 -10.65 0.23
N THR A 35 8.58 -9.85 1.28
CA THR A 35 8.00 -10.18 2.60
C THR A 35 6.48 -10.37 2.51
N LEU A 36 5.79 -9.59 1.68
CA LEU A 36 4.34 -9.72 1.45
C LEU A 36 3.92 -10.91 0.56
N LYS A 37 4.88 -11.68 0.03
CA LYS A 37 4.62 -12.83 -0.87
C LYS A 37 3.54 -13.81 -0.38
N PRO A 38 3.55 -14.32 0.87
CA PRO A 38 2.53 -15.29 1.30
C PRO A 38 1.12 -14.67 1.32
N TYR A 39 0.97 -13.43 1.76
CA TYR A 39 -0.29 -12.69 1.73
C TYR A 39 -0.81 -12.49 0.30
N LEU A 40 0.06 -12.02 -0.60
CA LEU A 40 -0.27 -11.85 -2.02
C LEU A 40 -0.64 -13.17 -2.68
N LYS A 41 0.02 -14.27 -2.32
CA LYS A 41 -0.29 -15.61 -2.83
C LYS A 41 -1.69 -16.07 -2.40
N GLN A 42 -2.09 -15.81 -1.16
CA GLN A 42 -3.46 -16.07 -0.69
C GLN A 42 -4.49 -15.25 -1.48
N ALA A 43 -4.24 -13.95 -1.67
CA ALA A 43 -5.14 -13.08 -2.43
C ALA A 43 -5.28 -13.52 -3.91
N VAL A 44 -4.18 -13.93 -4.55
CA VAL A 44 -4.21 -14.46 -5.92
C VAL A 44 -4.97 -15.80 -6.00
N ALA A 45 -4.83 -16.66 -4.99
CA ALA A 45 -5.60 -17.90 -4.91
C ALA A 45 -7.11 -17.62 -4.79
N GLN A 46 -7.51 -16.65 -3.96
CA GLN A 46 -8.91 -16.20 -3.86
C GLN A 46 -9.43 -15.67 -5.20
N ASN A 47 -8.63 -14.86 -5.90
CA ASN A 47 -8.97 -14.35 -7.22
C ASN A 47 -9.21 -15.49 -8.22
N ALA A 48 -8.34 -16.49 -8.26
CA ALA A 48 -8.51 -17.63 -9.15
C ALA A 48 -9.75 -18.49 -8.80
N ALA A 49 -10.06 -18.62 -7.51
CA ALA A 49 -11.18 -19.44 -7.04
C ALA A 49 -12.56 -18.76 -7.19
N THR A 50 -12.64 -17.44 -7.04
CA THR A 50 -13.92 -16.72 -6.87
C THR A 50 -14.07 -15.47 -7.74
N GLY A 51 -13.01 -15.04 -8.41
CA GLY A 51 -12.99 -13.77 -9.14
C GLY A 51 -12.81 -12.53 -8.25
N LEU A 52 -12.64 -12.68 -6.93
CA LEU A 52 -12.39 -11.56 -6.02
C LEU A 52 -11.02 -10.92 -6.31
N PRO A 53 -10.95 -9.66 -6.81
CA PRO A 53 -9.69 -9.08 -7.27
C PRO A 53 -8.66 -8.90 -6.15
N VAL A 54 -7.37 -8.83 -6.51
CA VAL A 54 -6.28 -8.61 -5.55
C VAL A 54 -6.23 -7.15 -5.08
N MET A 55 -6.40 -6.19 -5.99
CA MET A 55 -6.61 -4.78 -5.66
C MET A 55 -8.11 -4.51 -5.69
N ARG A 56 -8.65 -4.03 -4.59
CA ARG A 56 -10.10 -3.98 -4.34
C ARG A 56 -10.52 -2.55 -4.06
N PRO A 57 -11.60 -2.03 -4.66
CA PRO A 57 -12.22 -0.82 -4.16
C PRO A 57 -12.74 -1.06 -2.74
N LEU A 58 -12.72 -0.02 -1.91
CA LEU A 58 -13.04 -0.14 -0.47
C LEU A 58 -14.48 -0.61 -0.23
N PHE A 59 -15.43 -0.16 -1.06
CA PHE A 59 -16.84 -0.52 -0.90
C PHE A 59 -17.10 -2.04 -0.94
N LEU A 60 -16.19 -2.88 -1.49
CA LEU A 60 -16.35 -4.34 -1.47
C LEU A 60 -16.33 -4.94 -0.05
N HIS A 61 -15.74 -4.24 0.92
CA HIS A 61 -15.68 -4.69 2.32
C HIS A 61 -16.39 -3.73 3.28
N TYR A 62 -16.81 -2.57 2.78
CA TYR A 62 -17.41 -1.47 3.54
C TYR A 62 -18.64 -0.92 2.81
N GLU A 63 -19.58 -1.81 2.45
CA GLU A 63 -20.74 -1.49 1.60
C GLU A 63 -21.67 -0.40 2.18
N ASN A 64 -21.75 -0.30 3.51
CA ASN A 64 -22.60 0.70 4.18
C ASN A 64 -21.95 2.08 4.28
N ASP A 65 -20.70 2.21 3.82
CA ASP A 65 -19.94 3.44 3.88
C ASP A 65 -20.00 4.17 2.53
N ALA A 66 -20.88 5.16 2.45
CA ALA A 66 -21.11 5.94 1.24
C ALA A 66 -19.86 6.67 0.73
N ALA A 67 -18.92 7.04 1.62
CA ALA A 67 -17.69 7.73 1.21
C ALA A 67 -16.85 6.84 0.27
N THR A 68 -16.84 5.53 0.54
CA THR A 68 -15.99 4.57 -0.18
C THR A 68 -16.33 4.41 -1.67
N TYR A 69 -17.55 4.76 -2.08
CA TYR A 69 -18.00 4.67 -3.48
C TYR A 69 -17.45 5.79 -4.36
N THR A 70 -16.97 6.89 -3.77
CA THR A 70 -16.46 8.05 -4.51
C THR A 70 -14.94 8.08 -4.62
N LEU A 71 -14.25 7.17 -3.90
CA LEU A 71 -12.79 7.10 -3.85
C LEU A 71 -12.22 6.58 -5.18
N LYS A 72 -11.14 7.22 -5.63
CA LYS A 72 -10.47 6.88 -6.90
C LYS A 72 -9.00 6.51 -6.75
N TYR A 73 -8.34 7.06 -5.74
CA TYR A 73 -6.88 7.04 -5.61
C TYR A 73 -6.37 6.23 -4.41
N GLN A 74 -7.25 5.42 -3.80
CA GLN A 74 -6.89 4.48 -2.74
C GLN A 74 -7.62 3.15 -2.95
N TYR A 75 -7.03 2.07 -2.44
CA TYR A 75 -7.53 0.73 -2.63
C TYR A 75 -7.17 -0.17 -1.44
N LEU A 76 -7.88 -1.28 -1.32
CA LEU A 76 -7.47 -2.40 -0.47
C LEU A 76 -6.61 -3.37 -1.29
N LEU A 77 -5.43 -3.72 -0.79
CA LEU A 77 -4.61 -4.81 -1.31
C LEU A 77 -4.97 -6.07 -0.54
N GLY A 78 -5.69 -6.99 -1.16
CA GLY A 78 -6.39 -8.07 -0.45
C GLY A 78 -7.48 -7.49 0.46
N GLN A 79 -7.73 -8.11 1.61
CA GLN A 79 -8.74 -7.63 2.56
C GLN A 79 -8.17 -6.69 3.63
N ASP A 80 -6.89 -6.86 3.97
CA ASP A 80 -6.36 -6.39 5.24
C ASP A 80 -5.35 -5.25 5.13
N LEU A 81 -4.97 -4.85 3.90
CA LEU A 81 -4.09 -3.70 3.67
C LEU A 81 -4.85 -2.61 2.93
N LEU A 82 -4.85 -1.39 3.45
CA LEU A 82 -5.29 -0.17 2.75
C LEU A 82 -4.06 0.59 2.26
N VAL A 83 -4.10 1.03 1.00
CA VAL A 83 -3.01 1.75 0.34
C VAL A 83 -3.57 3.02 -0.31
N ALA A 84 -2.95 4.17 0.00
CA ALA A 84 -3.23 5.46 -0.64
C ALA A 84 -1.92 6.04 -1.19
N PRO A 85 -1.54 5.72 -2.45
CA PRO A 85 -0.29 6.19 -3.03
C PRO A 85 -0.24 7.71 -3.14
N VAL A 86 0.88 8.31 -2.75
CA VAL A 86 1.17 9.72 -3.00
C VAL A 86 1.32 9.93 -4.50
N HIS A 87 0.49 10.79 -5.08
CA HIS A 87 0.47 11.05 -6.52
C HIS A 87 0.70 12.52 -6.88
N GLU A 88 1.15 13.33 -5.92
CA GLU A 88 1.51 14.75 -6.12
C GLU A 88 2.98 14.99 -5.79
N GLN A 89 3.61 15.90 -6.54
CA GLN A 89 5.03 16.22 -6.38
C GLN A 89 5.29 16.99 -5.08
N GLY A 90 6.44 16.73 -4.43
CA GLY A 90 6.95 17.55 -3.34
C GLY A 90 6.22 17.40 -2.01
N ARG A 91 5.39 16.37 -1.86
CA ARG A 91 4.63 16.10 -0.64
C ARG A 91 5.52 15.46 0.44
N SER A 92 5.34 15.91 1.68
CA SER A 92 5.90 15.28 2.89
C SER A 92 4.84 14.52 3.69
N ASP A 93 3.56 14.76 3.40
CA ASP A 93 2.39 14.17 4.04
C ASP A 93 1.35 13.73 3.00
N TRP A 94 0.34 13.01 3.45
CA TRP A 94 -0.77 12.61 2.60
C TRP A 94 -2.08 12.49 3.37
N THR A 95 -3.15 13.03 2.78
CA THR A 95 -4.52 12.91 3.30
C THR A 95 -5.24 11.76 2.60
N LEU A 96 -5.93 10.92 3.37
CA LEU A 96 -6.69 9.79 2.87
C LEU A 96 -7.91 9.50 3.75
N TYR A 97 -8.79 8.64 3.27
CA TYR A 97 -9.93 8.15 4.03
C TYR A 97 -9.67 6.74 4.58
N LEU A 98 -9.96 6.51 5.86
CA LEU A 98 -10.05 5.18 6.45
C LEU A 98 -11.52 4.85 6.69
N PRO A 99 -12.04 3.72 6.17
CA PRO A 99 -13.38 3.27 6.57
C PRO A 99 -13.34 2.78 8.02
N GLU A 100 -14.50 2.73 8.68
CA GLU A 100 -14.63 2.33 10.09
C GLU A 100 -14.03 0.94 10.36
N ASP A 101 -12.82 0.92 10.92
CA ASP A 101 -12.09 -0.25 11.40
C ASP A 101 -10.94 0.22 12.31
N ASN A 102 -10.19 -0.72 12.89
CA ASN A 102 -8.96 -0.42 13.63
C ASN A 102 -7.77 -0.59 12.69
N TRP A 103 -7.22 0.52 12.23
CA TRP A 103 -6.12 0.57 11.27
C TRP A 103 -4.80 0.83 11.97
N ILE A 104 -3.74 0.13 11.56
CA ILE A 104 -2.39 0.32 12.07
C ILE A 104 -1.50 0.78 10.92
N ASN A 105 -0.85 1.93 11.06
CA ASN A 105 0.15 2.39 10.10
C ASN A 105 1.32 1.39 10.05
N ILE A 106 1.65 0.91 8.85
CA ILE A 106 2.60 -0.18 8.68
C ILE A 106 4.05 0.20 8.99
N TRP A 107 4.37 1.49 9.05
CA TRP A 107 5.72 2.02 9.28
C TRP A 107 5.91 2.48 10.72
N THR A 108 4.93 3.17 11.29
CA THR A 108 5.01 3.74 12.65
C THR A 108 4.41 2.80 13.69
N GLY A 109 3.43 1.97 13.32
CA GLY A 109 2.63 1.20 14.26
C GLY A 109 1.54 1.99 14.97
N GLU A 110 1.35 3.25 14.60
CA GLU A 110 0.30 4.10 15.15
C GLU A 110 -1.08 3.56 14.77
N ALA A 111 -2.01 3.61 15.73
CA ALA A 111 -3.37 3.17 15.53
C ALA A 111 -4.27 4.35 15.14
N HIS A 112 -5.10 4.14 14.12
CA HIS A 112 -6.08 5.08 13.62
C HIS A 112 -7.46 4.41 13.56
N GLN A 113 -8.49 5.22 13.78
CA GLN A 113 -9.89 4.82 13.58
C GLN A 113 -10.37 5.26 12.20
N GLY A 114 -11.65 5.01 11.88
CA GLY A 114 -12.28 5.52 10.66
C GLY A 114 -12.31 7.05 10.58
N GLY A 115 -12.42 7.56 9.36
CA GLY A 115 -12.44 8.98 9.04
C GLY A 115 -11.33 9.44 8.10
N GLU A 116 -11.36 10.72 7.77
CA GLU A 116 -10.27 11.36 7.03
C GLU A 116 -9.09 11.63 7.97
N ILE A 117 -7.89 11.24 7.54
CA ILE A 117 -6.65 11.44 8.29
C ILE A 117 -5.55 11.97 7.38
N THR A 118 -4.59 12.69 7.98
CA THR A 118 -3.34 13.09 7.32
C THR A 118 -2.17 12.46 8.06
N VAL A 119 -1.24 11.84 7.31
CA VAL A 119 -0.06 11.19 7.88
C VAL A 119 1.21 11.62 7.15
N ASP A 120 2.34 11.59 7.87
CA ASP A 120 3.67 11.72 7.24
C ASP A 120 3.87 10.64 6.18
N ALA A 121 4.32 11.06 5.00
CA ALA A 121 4.46 10.20 3.83
C ALA A 121 5.77 10.47 3.05
N PRO A 122 6.95 10.47 3.70
CA PRO A 122 8.21 10.60 2.98
C PRO A 122 8.44 9.40 2.04
N ILE A 123 9.29 9.58 1.03
CA ILE A 123 9.71 8.50 0.13
C ILE A 123 10.20 7.29 0.94
N GLY A 124 9.67 6.11 0.63
CA GLY A 124 9.99 4.86 1.33
C GLY A 124 9.06 4.51 2.50
N LYS A 125 8.13 5.40 2.85
CA LYS A 125 7.04 5.17 3.81
C LYS A 125 5.69 5.62 3.24
N PRO A 126 5.19 5.01 2.14
CA PRO A 126 3.91 5.37 1.55
C PRO A 126 2.75 5.18 2.54
N PRO A 127 1.64 5.92 2.44
CA PRO A 127 0.47 5.74 3.31
C PRO A 127 -0.14 4.34 3.14
N VAL A 128 0.17 3.46 4.10
CA VAL A 128 -0.23 2.06 4.09
C VAL A 128 -0.60 1.65 5.51
N PHE A 129 -1.79 1.05 5.62
CA PHE A 129 -2.37 0.65 6.89
C PHE A 129 -2.83 -0.80 6.82
N TYR A 130 -2.71 -1.53 7.93
CA TYR A 130 -3.29 -2.86 8.04
C TYR A 130 -4.35 -2.94 9.14
N ARG A 131 -5.30 -3.85 8.99
CA ARG A 131 -6.34 -4.09 9.99
C ARG A 131 -5.71 -4.74 11.23
N ALA A 132 -5.93 -4.17 12.41
CA ALA A 132 -5.35 -4.66 13.67
C ALA A 132 -5.74 -6.12 13.98
N LYS A 133 -6.92 -6.56 13.51
CA LYS A 133 -7.45 -7.93 13.69
C LYS A 133 -7.09 -8.90 12.57
N SER A 134 -6.24 -8.50 11.63
CA SER A 134 -5.82 -9.40 10.55
C SER A 134 -5.07 -10.62 11.09
N GLU A 135 -5.34 -11.80 10.53
CA GLU A 135 -4.52 -13.01 10.76
C GLU A 135 -3.07 -12.82 10.30
N TRP A 136 -2.82 -11.86 9.41
CA TRP A 136 -1.52 -11.48 8.87
C TRP A 136 -0.84 -10.35 9.66
N ALA A 137 -1.42 -9.86 10.77
CA ALA A 137 -0.91 -8.72 11.52
C ALA A 137 0.58 -8.87 11.91
N SER A 138 1.01 -10.07 12.32
CA SER A 138 2.42 -10.35 12.64
C SER A 138 3.36 -10.18 11.43
N LEU A 139 2.90 -10.57 10.23
CA LEU A 139 3.66 -10.37 9.00
C LEU A 139 3.76 -8.86 8.69
N PHE A 140 2.66 -8.13 8.77
CA PHE A 140 2.64 -6.69 8.49
C PHE A 140 3.50 -5.91 9.48
N ALA A 141 3.42 -6.25 10.77
CA ALA A 141 4.23 -5.63 11.81
C ALA A 141 5.74 -5.81 11.60
N SER A 142 6.17 -6.89 10.93
CA SER A 142 7.59 -7.14 10.62
C SER A 142 8.18 -6.15 9.61
N LEU A 143 7.34 -5.54 8.76
CA LEU A 143 7.77 -4.59 7.73
C LEU A 143 8.33 -3.29 8.31
N ARG A 144 8.00 -2.96 9.57
CA ARG A 144 8.57 -1.80 10.30
C ARG A 144 10.08 -1.86 10.46
N ASN A 145 10.63 -3.07 10.44
CA ASN A 145 12.05 -3.32 10.70
C ASN A 145 12.86 -3.57 9.42
N ILE A 146 12.24 -3.39 8.24
CA ILE A 146 12.88 -3.42 6.93
C ILE A 146 13.33 -2.01 6.55
#